data_AF-A0A383D8V7-F1
#
_entry.id   AF-A0A383D8V7-F1
#
_cell.length_a   1.000
_cell.length_b   1.000
_cell.length_c   1.000
_cell.angle_alpha   90.00
_cell.angle_beta   90.00
_cell.angle_gamma   90.00
#
_symmetry.space_group_name_H-M   'P 1'
#
loop_
_entity.id
_entity.type
_entity.pdbx_description
1 polymer ?
#
loop_
_entity_poly.entity_id
_entity_poly.type
_entity_poly.pdbx_seq_one_letter_code
_entity_poly.pdbx_strand_id
1 'polypeptide(L)' 'MPPRVVTNDELSTYMDTTDEWIQERTGIKERRYVEPGVGPSDLAIPATEQALDAAGLDVK' A
#
# COMPACT_ATOMS: atom_id res chain seq x y z
N MET A 1 -6.56 -1.59 -3.00
CA MET A 1 -5.15 -1.18 -2.76
C MET A 1 -4.75 -0.11 -3.76
N PRO A 2 -3.87 0.84 -3.42
CA PRO A 2 -3.38 1.81 -4.37
C PRO A 2 -2.64 1.12 -5.54
N PRO A 3 -2.77 1.62 -6.77
CA PRO A 3 -2.28 0.93 -7.97
C PRO A 3 -0.78 1.06 -8.15
N ARG A 4 -0.16 2.17 -7.70
CA ARG A 4 1.28 2.40 -7.86
C ARG A 4 2.08 1.52 -6.90
N VAL A 5 2.81 0.57 -7.46
CA VAL A 5 3.78 -0.27 -6.75
C VAL A 5 5.16 0.37 -6.84
N VAL A 6 5.83 0.52 -5.71
CA VAL A 6 7.21 0.99 -5.62
C VAL A 6 8.05 -0.14 -5.04
N THR A 7 9.04 -0.60 -5.78
CA THR A 7 9.97 -1.65 -5.35
C THR A 7 11.10 -1.06 -4.52
N ASN A 8 11.83 -1.92 -3.82
CA ASN A 8 13.06 -1.51 -3.16
C ASN A 8 14.14 -1.02 -4.15
N ASP A 9 14.20 -1.64 -5.34
CA ASP A 9 15.10 -1.19 -6.40
C ASP A 9 14.79 0.23 -6.84
N GLU A 10 13.51 0.59 -7.01
CA GLU A 10 13.13 1.97 -7.33
C GLU A 10 13.59 2.94 -6.23
N LEU A 11 13.58 2.52 -4.96
CA LEU A 11 14.01 3.38 -3.85
C LEU A 11 15.51 3.63 -3.78
N SER A 12 16.31 2.68 -4.25
CA SER A 12 17.74 2.90 -4.42
C SER A 12 18.06 4.08 -5.36
N THR A 13 17.10 4.47 -6.22
CA THR A 13 17.24 5.64 -7.10
C THR A 13 17.00 6.98 -6.37
N TYR A 14 16.32 6.96 -5.22
CA TYR A 14 15.99 8.16 -4.45
C TYR A 14 16.86 8.35 -3.20
N MET A 15 17.52 7.28 -2.72
CA MET A 15 18.36 7.30 -1.52
C MET A 15 19.40 6.18 -1.55
N ASP A 16 20.46 6.32 -0.74
CA ASP A 16 21.51 5.31 -0.60
C ASP A 16 21.02 4.10 0.19
N THR A 17 20.43 3.14 -0.51
CA THR A 17 19.88 1.90 0.04
C THR A 17 19.92 0.78 -0.99
N THR A 18 19.80 -0.48 -0.55
CA THR A 18 19.68 -1.65 -1.41
C THR A 18 18.45 -2.49 -1.03
N ASP A 19 17.99 -3.33 -1.96
CA ASP A 19 16.92 -4.30 -1.69
C ASP A 19 17.28 -5.26 -0.55
N GLU A 20 18.49 -5.82 -0.57
CA GLU A 20 19.00 -6.71 0.47
C GLU A 20 18.96 -6.04 1.84
N TRP A 21 19.48 -4.82 1.96
CA TRP A 21 19.50 -4.09 3.23
C TRP A 21 18.09 -3.79 3.77
N ILE A 22 17.15 -3.42 2.89
CA ILE A 22 15.76 -3.16 3.27
C ILE A 22 15.08 -4.44 3.73
N GLN A 23 15.22 -5.53 2.98
CA GLN A 23 14.59 -6.81 3.31
C GLN A 23 15.15 -7.40 4.61
N GLU A 24 16.47 -7.38 4.82
CA GLU A 24 17.09 -7.91 6.05
C GLU A 24 16.59 -7.22 7.30
N ARG A 25 16.36 -5.90 7.23
CA ARG A 25 15.95 -5.10 8.40
C ARG A 25 14.45 -4.98 8.59
N THR A 26 13.67 -5.01 7.52
CA THR A 26 12.23 -4.69 7.57
C THR A 26 11.34 -5.80 7.02
N GLY A 27 11.88 -6.72 6.22
CA GLY A 27 11.11 -7.72 5.46
C GLY A 27 10.27 -7.14 4.32
N ILE A 28 10.34 -5.83 4.05
CA ILE A 28 9.54 -5.16 3.03
C ILE A 28 10.17 -5.39 1.65
N LYS A 29 9.36 -5.85 0.67
CA LYS A 29 9.78 -6.02 -0.73
C LYS A 29 9.25 -4.92 -1.66
N GLU A 30 8.02 -4.51 -1.42
CA GLU A 30 7.34 -3.48 -2.18
C GLU A 30 6.41 -2.67 -1.27
N ARG A 31 5.99 -1.53 -1.77
CA ARG A 31 5.05 -0.64 -1.08
C ARG A 31 4.13 0.04 -2.09
N ARG A 32 2.97 0.51 -1.60
CA ARG A 32 1.97 1.17 -2.44
C ARG A 32 1.95 2.67 -2.18
N TYR A 33 2.02 3.47 -3.23
CA TYR A 33 1.93 4.92 -3.16
C TYR A 33 0.58 5.36 -3.70
N VAL A 34 -0.02 6.34 -3.04
CA VAL A 34 -1.27 6.97 -3.50
C VAL A 34 -0.95 8.11 -4.47
N GLU A 35 -1.88 8.38 -5.38
CA GLU A 35 -1.81 9.58 -6.20
C GLU A 35 -2.11 10.83 -5.35
N PRO A 36 -1.57 12.01 -5.73
CA PRO A 36 -1.92 13.26 -5.09
C PRO A 36 -3.43 13.48 -5.07
N GLY A 37 -3.96 13.92 -3.93
CA GLY A 37 -5.40 14.15 -3.74
C GLY A 37 -6.19 12.93 -3.27
N VAL A 38 -5.59 11.74 -3.20
CA VAL A 38 -6.21 10.56 -2.58
C VAL A 38 -5.88 10.53 -1.09
N GLY A 39 -6.92 10.65 -0.27
CA GLY A 39 -6.83 10.63 1.19
C GLY A 39 -7.08 9.25 1.81
N PRO A 40 -6.93 9.12 3.15
CA PRO A 40 -7.17 7.87 3.85
C PRO A 40 -8.61 7.35 3.72
N SER A 41 -9.61 8.24 3.71
CA SER A 41 -11.02 7.88 3.56
C SER A 41 -11.31 7.23 2.19
N ASP A 42 -10.67 7.72 1.13
CA ASP A 42 -10.84 7.21 -0.22
C ASP A 42 -10.33 5.76 -0.36
N LEU A 43 -9.40 5.35 0.52
CA LEU A 43 -8.96 3.96 0.64
C LEU A 43 -9.80 3.14 1.61
N ALA A 44 -10.25 3.76 2.71
CA ALA A 44 -10.97 3.07 3.78
C ALA A 44 -12.38 2.66 3.35
N ILE A 45 -13.14 3.55 2.69
CA ILE A 45 -14.51 3.29 2.23
C ILE A 45 -14.59 2.00 1.41
N PRO A 46 -13.85 1.84 0.28
CA PRO A 46 -13.94 0.62 -0.53
C PRO A 46 -13.41 -0.62 0.20
N ALA A 47 -12.46 -0.47 1.14
CA ALA A 47 -11.98 -1.60 1.94
C ALA A 47 -13.04 -2.06 2.95
N THR A 48 -13.79 -1.11 3.53
CA THR A 48 -14.90 -1.39 4.45
C THR A 48 -16.05 -2.04 3.70
N GLU A 49 -16.44 -1.55 2.52
CA GLU A 49 -17.45 -2.18 1.67
C GLU A 49 -17.09 -3.64 1.36
N GLN A 50 -15.85 -3.92 0.93
CA GLN A 50 -15.38 -5.29 0.70
C GLN A 50 -15.41 -6.16 1.96
N ALA A 51 -15.10 -5.60 3.12
CA ALA A 51 -15.13 -6.33 4.39
C ALA A 51 -16.58 -6.67 4.82
N LEU A 52 -17.51 -5.75 4.58
CA LEU A 52 -18.94 -5.95 4.85
C LEU A 52 -19.54 -7.01 3.94
N ASP A 53 -19.25 -6.94 2.64
CA ASP A 53 -19.64 -7.93 1.65
C ASP A 53 -19.12 -9.33 2.04
N ALA A 54 -17.84 -9.42 2.43
CA ALA A 54 -17.23 -10.67 2.88
C ALA A 54 -17.85 -11.20 4.19
N ALA A 55 -18.35 -10.31 5.05
CA ALA A 55 -19.03 -10.66 6.30
C ALA A 55 -20.54 -10.93 6.11
N GLY A 56 -21.10 -10.66 4.93
CA GLY A 56 -22.54 -10.74 4.67
C GLY A 56 -23.35 -9.71 5.49
N LEU A 57 -22.74 -8.56 5.81
CA LEU A 57 -23.36 -7.49 6.57
C LEU A 57 -23.73 -6.33 5.66
N ASP A 58 -24.91 -5.75 5.87
CA ASP A 58 -25.39 -4.57 5.14
C ASP A 58 -25.37 -3.33 6.04
N VAL A 59 -24.97 -2.19 5.48
CA VAL A 59 -24.92 -0.92 6.20
C VAL A 59 -26.13 -0.09 5.79
N LYS A 60 -26.96 0.25 6.77
CA LYS A 60 -28.14 1.10 6.59
C LYS A 60 -27.81 2.58 6.53
#